data_AF-A0A6J1UZ07-F1
#
_entry.id   AF-A0A6J1UZ07-F1
#
_cell.length_a   1.000
_cell.length_b   1.000
_cell.length_c   1.000
_cell.angle_alpha   90.00
_cell.angle_beta   90.00
_cell.angle_gamma   90.00
#
_symmetry.space_group_name_H-M   'P 1'
#
loop_
_entity.id
_entity.type
_entity.pdbx_description
1 polymer ?
#
loop_
_entity_poly.entity_id
_entity_poly.type
_entity_poly.pdbx_seq_one_letter_code
_entity_poly.pdbx_strand_id
1 'polypeptide(L)'
;MAATGVPSRLLLLRGRRWGGFFLLPGVRNTSNNCSRGNCPSNGSRNEATIISGRRLAAQVCEEIQRDIESWLTLGHKRPHLTVVLVGENSASHTYVRNKVKAAAAVDHIDERTVCNSVAREKDVDGFHIFNIGRLCLDQPSIIPATAAAVWEIIKRTGIQTFGRNVVVVGRSKNVGMPISMLLHTDGGHERPGGDATVTITHRYTPKEQLMIHTQLADIVIVAAGIPKLITSDMIKRGAAVIDVGINHINDPVTGKTKLVGDVDFEEVKKKASFITPVPGGVGPMTVAMLLKNTLIAAKKLIY
;
A
#
# COMPACT_ATOMS: atom_id res chain seq x y z
N MET A 1 -22.15 -63.27 -24.09
CA MET A 1 -21.05 -63.06 -23.13
C MET A 1 -21.29 -61.73 -22.41
N ALA A 2 -21.10 -61.72 -21.09
CA ALA A 2 -21.41 -60.70 -20.06
C ALA A 2 -21.14 -59.23 -20.46
N ALA A 3 -21.93 -58.20 -20.13
CA ALA A 3 -22.50 -57.69 -18.87
C ALA A 3 -21.55 -56.86 -17.98
N THR A 4 -22.08 -55.73 -17.47
CA THR A 4 -21.60 -54.80 -16.39
C THR A 4 -20.56 -53.75 -16.81
N GLY A 5 -20.50 -52.50 -16.31
CA GLY A 5 -21.14 -51.77 -15.22
C GLY A 5 -20.19 -50.62 -14.77
N VAL A 6 -20.72 -49.40 -14.58
CA VAL A 6 -20.07 -48.17 -14.00
C VAL A 6 -19.67 -48.47 -12.52
N PRO A 7 -18.68 -47.84 -11.79
CA PRO A 7 -18.51 -46.38 -11.67
C PRO A 7 -17.15 -45.75 -11.21
N SER A 8 -17.20 -44.42 -11.18
CA SER A 8 -16.39 -43.37 -10.54
C SER A 8 -15.66 -43.69 -9.21
N ARG A 9 -14.47 -43.09 -9.02
CA ARG A 9 -13.80 -42.75 -7.75
C ARG A 9 -13.12 -41.38 -7.96
N LEU A 10 -13.43 -40.25 -7.33
CA LEU A 10 -13.59 -39.88 -5.92
C LEU A 10 -12.45 -40.38 -5.02
N LEU A 11 -11.35 -39.63 -5.01
CA LEU A 11 -10.27 -39.79 -4.03
C LEU A 11 -10.55 -38.85 -2.84
N LEU A 12 -11.31 -39.37 -1.87
CA LEU A 12 -11.39 -38.86 -0.51
C LEU A 12 -10.17 -39.38 0.26
N LEU A 13 -9.24 -38.51 0.66
CA LEU A 13 -8.27 -38.82 1.71
C LEU A 13 -8.82 -38.33 3.04
N ARG A 14 -9.43 -39.27 3.79
CA ARG A 14 -9.72 -39.12 5.22
C ARG A 14 -8.43 -39.29 6.03
N GLY A 15 -8.21 -38.35 6.94
CA GLY A 15 -7.94 -38.66 8.35
C GLY A 15 -6.50 -39.03 8.74
N ARG A 16 -5.78 -38.06 9.31
CA ARG A 16 -4.88 -38.34 10.44
C ARG A 16 -5.26 -37.47 11.62
N ARG A 17 -5.77 -38.14 12.66
CA ARG A 17 -5.88 -37.66 14.03
C ARG A 17 -4.52 -37.14 14.51
N TRP A 18 -4.49 -35.93 15.05
CA TRP A 18 -3.49 -35.53 16.04
C TRP A 18 -4.22 -35.14 17.31
N GLY A 19 -4.46 -36.15 18.15
CA GLY A 19 -4.70 -35.97 19.57
C GLY A 19 -3.37 -36.24 20.27
N GLY A 20 -2.92 -35.29 21.08
CA GLY A 20 -1.63 -35.37 21.76
C GLY A 20 -1.39 -34.16 22.65
N PHE A 21 -2.33 -33.92 23.56
CA PHE A 21 -2.18 -33.00 24.67
C PHE A 21 -1.11 -33.59 25.61
N PHE A 22 0.12 -33.08 25.54
CA PHE A 22 1.16 -33.38 26.53
C PHE A 22 1.31 -32.17 27.45
N LEU A 23 0.58 -32.22 28.56
CA LEU A 23 0.87 -31.46 29.77
C LEU A 23 2.12 -32.08 30.41
N LEU A 24 3.17 -31.28 30.60
CA LEU A 24 4.21 -31.55 31.59
C LEU A 24 4.23 -30.44 32.65
N PRO A 25 4.53 -30.78 33.92
CA PRO A 25 4.11 -29.98 35.06
C PRO A 25 5.19 -29.00 35.54
N GLY A 26 4.70 -27.86 36.04
CA GLY A 26 5.20 -27.26 37.29
C GLY A 26 6.61 -26.69 37.30
N VAL A 27 6.72 -25.37 37.10
CA VAL A 27 7.75 -24.58 37.79
C VAL A 27 7.04 -23.55 38.67
N ARG A 28 7.41 -23.59 39.95
CA ARG A 28 6.78 -22.90 41.06
C ARG A 28 6.98 -21.39 41.01
N ASN A 29 5.95 -20.74 41.51
CA ASN A 29 5.85 -19.36 41.92
C ASN A 29 6.96 -19.01 42.94
N THR A 30 7.75 -17.98 42.67
CA THR A 30 8.48 -17.24 43.72
C THR A 30 8.11 -15.77 43.60
N SER A 31 7.20 -15.38 44.47
CA SER A 31 7.04 -14.02 44.94
C SER A 31 8.39 -13.45 45.38
N ASN A 32 8.77 -12.30 44.83
CA ASN A 32 9.61 -11.36 45.57
C ASN A 32 9.26 -9.92 45.20
N ASN A 33 8.87 -9.20 46.25
CA ASN A 33 8.75 -7.75 46.31
C ASN A 33 10.00 -7.06 45.77
N CYS A 34 9.81 -6.14 44.82
CA CYS A 34 10.72 -5.01 44.65
C CYS A 34 9.89 -3.72 44.55
N SER A 35 9.77 -3.08 45.71
CA SER A 35 9.96 -1.64 45.95
C SER A 35 9.53 -0.67 44.85
N ARG A 36 8.54 0.16 45.22
CA ARG A 36 8.21 1.47 44.65
C ARG A 36 9.49 2.28 44.36
N GLY A 37 9.96 2.22 43.12
CA GLY A 37 10.97 3.12 42.58
C GLY A 37 10.28 4.04 41.58
N ASN A 38 10.42 5.36 41.80
CA ASN A 38 10.01 6.41 40.87
C ASN A 38 10.31 6.02 39.43
N CYS A 39 9.26 5.79 38.63
CA CYS A 39 9.38 5.84 37.18
C CYS A 39 9.84 7.27 36.85
N PRO A 40 11.00 7.46 36.21
CA PRO A 40 11.34 8.77 35.68
C PRO A 40 10.26 9.09 34.66
N SER A 41 9.50 10.15 34.91
CA SER A 41 8.62 10.75 33.93
C SER A 41 9.48 11.17 32.75
N ASN A 42 9.66 10.28 31.79
CA ASN A 42 10.51 10.52 30.64
C ASN A 42 9.74 11.41 29.67
N GLY A 43 9.70 12.70 29.97
CA GLY A 43 9.30 13.73 29.04
C GLY A 43 10.35 13.86 27.94
N SER A 44 10.26 13.05 26.88
CA SER A 44 10.85 13.30 25.55
C SER A 44 10.38 12.18 24.60
N ARG A 45 9.74 12.36 23.45
CA ARG A 45 9.44 13.48 22.54
C ARG A 45 8.00 13.31 22.02
N ASN A 46 7.21 14.38 22.02
CA ASN A 46 5.77 14.36 21.66
C ASN A 46 5.51 14.56 20.15
N GLU A 47 6.38 14.05 19.29
CA GLU A 47 6.25 14.21 17.84
C GLU A 47 6.41 12.87 17.10
N ALA A 48 5.65 12.70 16.03
CA ALA A 48 5.66 11.54 15.17
C ALA A 48 7.05 11.32 14.55
N THR A 49 7.43 10.05 14.42
CA THR A 49 8.55 9.66 13.59
C THR A 49 8.20 9.92 12.12
N ILE A 50 8.96 10.81 11.48
CA ILE A 50 8.77 11.10 10.05
C ILE A 50 9.37 9.96 9.23
N ILE A 51 8.52 9.24 8.50
CA ILE A 51 8.94 8.17 7.61
C ILE A 51 9.52 8.78 6.33
N SER A 52 10.84 8.73 6.20
CA SER A 52 11.53 9.14 4.96
C SER A 52 11.38 8.06 3.89
N GLY A 53 10.37 8.21 3.03
CA GLY A 53 10.20 7.34 1.88
C GLY A 53 11.33 7.46 0.86
N ARG A 54 12.02 8.61 0.79
CA ARG A 54 13.28 8.73 0.01
C ARG A 54 14.35 7.75 0.49
N ARG A 55 14.55 7.65 1.81
CA ARG A 55 15.55 6.73 2.38
C ARG A 55 15.16 5.27 2.14
N LEU A 56 13.89 4.93 2.36
CA LEU A 56 13.40 3.58 2.09
C LEU A 56 13.50 3.23 0.59
N ALA A 57 13.19 4.17 -0.29
CA ALA A 57 13.29 3.99 -1.73
C ALA A 57 14.73 3.76 -2.18
N ALA A 58 15.69 4.52 -1.63
CA ALA A 58 17.11 4.31 -1.90
C ALA A 58 17.56 2.89 -1.51
N GLN A 59 17.15 2.39 -0.33
CA GLN A 59 17.44 1.02 0.10
C GLN A 59 16.85 -0.02 -0.86
N VAL A 60 15.60 0.16 -1.29
CA VAL A 60 14.97 -0.73 -2.28
C VAL A 60 15.73 -0.68 -3.62
N CYS A 61 16.15 0.50 -4.08
CA CYS A 61 16.93 0.64 -5.30
C CYS A 61 18.31 -0.04 -5.19
N GLU A 62 18.98 0.04 -4.03
CA GLU A 62 20.25 -0.67 -3.78
C GLU A 62 20.08 -2.19 -3.77
N GLU A 63 18.96 -2.70 -3.24
CA GLU A 63 18.59 -4.12 -3.32
C GLU A 63 18.36 -4.55 -4.77
N ILE A 64 17.59 -3.77 -5.54
CA ILE A 64 17.30 -4.01 -6.96
C ILE A 64 18.61 -4.00 -7.78
N GLN A 65 19.49 -3.05 -7.53
CA GLN A 65 20.77 -2.92 -8.25
C GLN A 65 21.65 -4.17 -8.03
N ARG A 66 21.81 -4.61 -6.78
CA ARG A 66 22.52 -5.86 -6.47
C ARG A 66 21.90 -7.07 -7.15
N ASP A 67 20.57 -7.12 -7.19
CA ASP A 67 19.86 -8.23 -7.82
C ASP A 67 19.99 -8.21 -9.35
N ILE A 68 20.03 -7.04 -9.97
CA ILE A 68 20.34 -6.87 -11.41
C ILE A 68 21.79 -7.30 -11.70
N GLU A 69 22.75 -6.91 -10.86
CA GLU A 69 24.15 -7.31 -11.03
C GLU A 69 24.29 -8.83 -10.99
N SER A 70 23.70 -9.48 -9.97
CA SER A 70 23.64 -10.94 -9.90
C SER A 70 22.97 -11.55 -11.14
N TRP A 71 21.86 -10.97 -11.60
CA TRP A 71 21.13 -11.45 -12.78
C TRP A 71 21.98 -11.36 -14.07
N LEU A 72 22.75 -10.29 -14.24
CA LEU A 72 23.65 -10.11 -15.38
C LEU A 72 24.84 -11.08 -15.34
N THR A 73 25.39 -11.37 -14.16
CA THR A 73 26.50 -12.35 -14.03
C THR A 73 26.09 -13.77 -14.44
N LEU A 74 24.79 -14.10 -14.34
CA LEU A 74 24.23 -15.36 -14.83
C LEU A 74 24.01 -15.39 -16.37
N GLY A 75 24.41 -14.32 -17.09
CA GLY A 75 24.30 -14.22 -18.54
C GLY A 75 22.93 -13.81 -19.05
N HIS A 76 22.01 -13.42 -18.17
CA HIS A 76 20.68 -12.95 -18.56
C HIS A 76 20.70 -11.52 -19.11
N LYS A 77 19.69 -11.17 -19.91
CA LYS A 77 19.51 -9.81 -20.42
C LYS A 77 19.09 -8.85 -19.30
N ARG A 78 19.56 -7.61 -19.39
CA ARG A 78 19.17 -6.52 -18.49
C ARG A 78 17.65 -6.27 -18.57
N PRO A 79 16.95 -6.09 -17.43
CA PRO A 79 15.56 -5.64 -17.44
C PRO A 79 15.39 -4.31 -18.20
N HIS A 80 14.30 -4.19 -18.94
CA HIS A 80 13.98 -2.99 -19.72
C HIS A 80 12.55 -2.54 -19.41
N LEU A 81 12.40 -1.25 -19.09
CA LEU A 81 11.12 -0.61 -18.84
C LEU A 81 10.79 0.30 -20.02
N THR A 82 9.60 0.13 -20.59
CA THR A 82 9.04 1.01 -21.61
C THR A 82 7.88 1.78 -21.02
N VAL A 83 7.91 3.12 -21.15
CA VAL A 83 6.85 4.02 -20.67
C VAL A 83 6.22 4.70 -21.88
N VAL A 84 4.90 4.62 -21.99
CA VAL A 84 4.12 5.34 -23.00
C VAL A 84 3.50 6.56 -22.34
N LEU A 85 3.90 7.75 -22.78
CA LEU A 85 3.31 9.02 -22.37
C LEU A 85 2.40 9.52 -23.50
N VAL A 86 1.15 9.83 -23.17
CA VAL A 86 0.20 10.41 -24.12
C VAL A 86 -0.03 11.87 -23.74
N GLY A 87 0.35 12.78 -24.65
CA GLY A 87 0.23 14.22 -24.48
C GLY A 87 1.44 14.89 -23.82
N GLU A 88 1.49 16.21 -23.93
CA GLU A 88 2.59 17.07 -23.47
C GLU A 88 2.00 18.10 -22.52
N ASN A 89 1.92 17.81 -21.21
CA ASN A 89 1.43 18.83 -20.27
C ASN A 89 2.57 19.72 -19.77
N SER A 90 2.95 20.67 -20.63
CA SER A 90 3.62 21.92 -20.24
C SER A 90 3.13 23.09 -21.12
N ALA A 91 2.30 23.96 -20.51
CA ALA A 91 1.97 25.36 -20.84
C ALA A 91 1.42 25.76 -22.25
N SER A 92 0.08 25.88 -22.32
CA SER A 92 -0.68 26.96 -23.00
C SER A 92 -2.08 27.02 -22.36
N HIS A 93 -2.16 27.74 -21.24
CA HIS A 93 -3.01 27.41 -20.08
C HIS A 93 -4.55 27.44 -20.27
N THR A 94 -5.08 28.06 -21.33
CA THR A 94 -6.55 28.12 -21.53
C THR A 94 -6.99 27.29 -22.75
N TYR A 95 -6.28 27.41 -23.88
CA TYR A 95 -6.69 26.76 -25.13
C TYR A 95 -6.40 25.25 -25.13
N VAL A 96 -5.23 24.84 -24.63
CA VAL A 96 -4.90 23.41 -24.47
C VAL A 96 -5.71 22.81 -23.34
N ARG A 97 -5.93 23.55 -22.24
CA ARG A 97 -6.81 23.11 -21.15
C ARG A 97 -8.23 22.90 -21.62
N ASN A 98 -8.78 23.77 -22.47
CA ASN A 98 -10.13 23.59 -23.02
C ASN A 98 -10.19 22.43 -24.02
N LYS A 99 -9.15 22.18 -24.84
CA LYS A 99 -9.07 21.01 -25.73
C LYS A 99 -8.92 19.70 -24.96
N VAL A 100 -8.04 19.65 -23.96
CA VAL A 100 -7.87 18.49 -23.06
C VAL A 100 -9.15 18.27 -22.26
N LYS A 101 -9.79 19.32 -21.76
CA LYS A 101 -11.06 19.22 -21.03
C LYS A 101 -12.22 18.81 -21.96
N ALA A 102 -12.22 19.24 -23.22
CA ALA A 102 -13.18 18.78 -24.23
C ALA A 102 -12.94 17.32 -24.62
N ALA A 103 -11.68 16.92 -24.86
CA ALA A 103 -11.28 15.55 -25.15
C ALA A 103 -11.59 14.61 -23.96
N ALA A 104 -11.30 15.05 -22.74
CA ALA A 104 -11.68 14.34 -21.51
C ALA A 104 -13.20 14.33 -21.29
N ALA A 105 -13.93 15.38 -21.69
CA ALA A 105 -15.39 15.44 -21.60
C ALA A 105 -16.10 14.52 -22.61
N VAL A 106 -15.41 14.05 -23.65
CA VAL A 106 -15.94 13.07 -24.60
C VAL A 106 -15.38 11.66 -24.39
N ASP A 107 -14.67 11.40 -23.29
CA ASP A 107 -14.12 10.07 -22.93
C ASP A 107 -13.39 9.38 -24.12
N HIS A 108 -12.70 10.16 -24.95
CA HIS A 108 -12.12 9.66 -26.21
C HIS A 108 -11.09 8.52 -26.05
N ILE A 109 -10.55 8.35 -24.84
CA ILE A 109 -9.68 7.23 -24.47
C ILE A 109 -10.29 6.56 -23.24
N ASP A 110 -10.65 5.29 -23.41
CA ASP A 110 -10.97 4.43 -22.29
C ASP A 110 -9.67 3.88 -21.66
N GLU A 111 -9.27 4.47 -20.54
CA GLU A 111 -8.09 4.06 -19.76
C GLU A 111 -8.12 2.57 -19.41
N ARG A 112 -9.30 1.99 -19.15
CA ARG A 112 -9.43 0.57 -18.79
C ARG A 112 -9.11 -0.32 -19.98
N THR A 113 -9.62 0.04 -21.16
CA THR A 113 -9.28 -0.65 -22.41
C THR A 113 -7.79 -0.59 -22.69
N VAL A 114 -7.15 0.58 -22.50
CA VAL A 114 -5.69 0.71 -22.65
C VAL A 114 -4.94 -0.17 -21.66
N CYS A 115 -5.25 -0.10 -20.36
CA CYS A 115 -4.58 -0.91 -19.33
C CYS A 115 -4.72 -2.43 -19.59
N ASN A 116 -5.86 -2.88 -20.10
CA ASN A 116 -6.11 -4.28 -20.41
C ASN A 116 -5.49 -4.75 -21.74
N SER A 117 -4.97 -3.84 -22.57
CA SER A 117 -4.26 -4.20 -23.80
C SER A 117 -2.77 -4.47 -23.57
N VAL A 118 -2.21 -3.98 -22.45
CA VAL A 118 -0.86 -4.34 -22.00
C VAL A 118 -0.86 -5.80 -21.57
N ALA A 119 0.10 -6.61 -22.04
CA ALA A 119 0.21 -8.00 -21.63
C ALA A 119 0.40 -8.11 -20.10
N ARG A 120 -0.39 -8.97 -19.43
CA ARG A 120 -0.43 -9.08 -17.95
C ARG A 120 0.93 -9.34 -17.30
N GLU A 121 1.82 -10.06 -17.97
CA GLU A 121 3.17 -10.37 -17.52
C GLU A 121 4.15 -9.20 -17.67
N LYS A 122 3.78 -8.16 -18.43
CA LYS A 122 4.55 -6.91 -18.61
C LYS A 122 3.87 -5.70 -17.97
N ASP A 123 2.69 -5.87 -17.39
CA ASP A 123 1.94 -4.83 -16.69
C ASP A 123 2.57 -4.56 -15.32
N VAL A 124 3.71 -3.87 -15.32
CA VAL A 124 4.49 -3.52 -14.12
C VAL A 124 3.78 -2.52 -13.22
N ASP A 125 2.75 -1.83 -13.72
CA ASP A 125 1.85 -0.99 -12.94
C ASP A 125 0.72 -1.79 -12.27
N GLY A 126 0.50 -3.05 -12.64
CA GLY A 126 -0.48 -3.94 -12.01
C GLY A 126 -1.94 -3.54 -12.26
N PHE A 127 -2.25 -2.83 -13.35
CA PHE A 127 -3.59 -2.33 -13.64
C PHE A 127 -4.46 -3.27 -14.47
N HIS A 128 -3.85 -4.25 -15.14
CA HIS A 128 -4.57 -5.25 -15.92
C HIS A 128 -5.54 -6.02 -15.02
N ILE A 129 -6.76 -6.24 -15.49
CA ILE A 129 -7.80 -7.01 -14.78
C ILE A 129 -7.31 -8.36 -14.20
N PHE A 130 -6.36 -9.06 -14.84
CA PHE A 130 -5.82 -10.31 -14.30
C PHE A 130 -4.95 -10.07 -13.06
N ASN A 131 -4.09 -9.04 -13.08
CA ASN A 131 -3.25 -8.69 -11.93
C ASN A 131 -4.11 -8.23 -10.75
N ILE A 132 -5.11 -7.39 -11.00
CA ILE A 132 -6.07 -6.95 -10.00
C ILE A 132 -6.93 -8.12 -9.49
N GLY A 133 -7.43 -8.98 -10.39
CA GLY A 133 -8.23 -10.15 -10.01
C GLY A 133 -7.45 -11.10 -9.10
N ARG A 134 -6.18 -11.40 -9.45
CA ARG A 134 -5.29 -12.22 -8.61
C ARG A 134 -4.96 -11.55 -7.28
N LEU A 135 -4.76 -10.22 -7.26
CA LEU A 135 -4.60 -9.45 -6.02
C LEU A 135 -5.82 -9.61 -5.10
N CYS A 136 -7.03 -9.49 -5.64
CA CYS A 136 -8.27 -9.64 -4.88
C CYS A 136 -8.54 -11.08 -4.38
N LEU A 137 -7.87 -12.07 -4.98
CA LEU A 137 -7.97 -13.48 -4.61
C LEU A 137 -6.75 -13.96 -3.78
N ASP A 138 -5.92 -13.03 -3.29
CA ASP A 138 -4.71 -13.34 -2.53
C ASP A 138 -3.70 -14.25 -3.24
N GLN A 139 -3.72 -14.22 -4.57
CA GLN A 139 -2.79 -14.95 -5.41
C GLN A 139 -1.57 -14.08 -5.77
N PRO A 140 -0.42 -14.70 -6.10
CA PRO A 140 0.74 -13.98 -6.60
C PRO A 140 0.39 -13.16 -7.84
N SER A 141 0.59 -11.85 -7.82
CA SER A 141 0.31 -10.94 -8.94
C SER A 141 1.26 -9.75 -8.94
N ILE A 142 1.32 -9.03 -10.07
CA ILE A 142 1.98 -7.73 -10.06
C ILE A 142 1.06 -6.75 -9.33
N ILE A 143 1.52 -6.27 -8.17
CA ILE A 143 0.77 -5.36 -7.31
C ILE A 143 0.96 -3.93 -7.80
N PRO A 144 -0.10 -3.09 -7.82
CA PRO A 144 0.02 -1.67 -8.13
C PRO A 144 1.12 -0.97 -7.34
N ALA A 145 2.01 -0.27 -8.04
CA ALA A 145 3.27 0.22 -7.46
C ALA A 145 3.06 1.11 -6.22
N THR A 146 2.06 1.99 -6.23
CA THR A 146 1.72 2.82 -5.06
C THR A 146 1.18 2.00 -3.88
N ALA A 147 0.36 0.98 -4.15
CA ALA A 147 -0.14 0.12 -3.09
C ALA A 147 0.99 -0.74 -2.49
N ALA A 148 1.86 -1.27 -3.35
CA ALA A 148 3.07 -1.97 -2.95
C ALA A 148 4.02 -1.06 -2.15
N ALA A 149 4.12 0.23 -2.51
CA ALA A 149 4.92 1.22 -1.80
C ALA A 149 4.40 1.49 -0.38
N VAL A 150 3.10 1.67 -0.21
CA VAL A 150 2.46 1.83 1.11
C VAL A 150 2.69 0.58 1.96
N TRP A 151 2.48 -0.60 1.38
CA TRP A 151 2.72 -1.88 2.05
C TRP A 151 4.18 -2.04 2.49
N GLU A 152 5.14 -1.70 1.63
CA GLU A 152 6.57 -1.77 1.92
C GLU A 152 6.99 -0.75 3.00
N ILE A 153 6.42 0.45 3.00
CA ILE A 153 6.60 1.45 4.06
C ILE A 153 6.18 0.87 5.41
N ILE A 154 4.98 0.29 5.50
CA ILE A 154 4.43 -0.31 6.73
C ILE A 154 5.39 -1.39 7.26
N LYS A 155 5.76 -2.36 6.41
CA LYS A 155 6.65 -3.46 6.77
C LYS A 155 8.04 -2.99 7.23
N ARG A 156 8.71 -2.13 6.45
CA ARG A 156 10.07 -1.65 6.77
C ARG A 156 10.11 -0.75 8.00
N THR A 157 8.99 -0.12 8.34
CA THR A 157 8.86 0.71 9.55
C THR A 157 8.47 -0.13 10.78
N GLY A 158 8.03 -1.38 10.59
CA GLY A 158 7.59 -2.25 11.69
C GLY A 158 6.20 -1.91 12.24
N ILE A 159 5.39 -1.19 11.47
CA ILE A 159 4.01 -0.84 11.86
C ILE A 159 3.16 -2.12 11.82
N GLN A 160 2.53 -2.46 12.94
CA GLN A 160 1.71 -3.67 13.06
C GLN A 160 0.38 -3.48 12.33
N THR A 161 -0.03 -4.48 11.53
CA THR A 161 -1.34 -4.48 10.84
C THR A 161 -2.30 -5.53 11.39
N PHE A 162 -1.79 -6.67 11.87
CA PHE A 162 -2.61 -7.77 12.38
C PHE A 162 -3.53 -7.31 13.50
N GLY A 163 -4.84 -7.50 13.31
CA GLY A 163 -5.87 -7.11 14.26
C GLY A 163 -6.01 -5.60 14.49
N ARG A 164 -5.40 -4.75 13.65
CA ARG A 164 -5.45 -3.29 13.77
C ARG A 164 -6.58 -2.70 12.93
N ASN A 165 -7.09 -1.56 13.40
CA ASN A 165 -8.07 -0.78 12.64
C ASN A 165 -7.35 0.09 11.63
N VAL A 166 -7.73 -0.04 10.36
CA VAL A 166 -7.16 0.75 9.28
C VAL A 166 -8.27 1.50 8.57
N VAL A 167 -8.03 2.79 8.29
CA VAL A 167 -8.91 3.58 7.42
C VAL A 167 -8.16 3.95 6.16
N VAL A 168 -8.74 3.59 5.01
CA VAL A 168 -8.28 4.02 3.70
C VAL A 168 -9.23 5.09 3.16
N VAL A 169 -8.73 6.33 3.08
CA VAL A 169 -9.48 7.49 2.59
C VAL A 169 -9.25 7.64 1.11
N GLY A 170 -10.17 7.09 0.31
CA GLY A 170 -10.05 6.99 -1.14
C GLY A 170 -10.29 5.57 -1.63
N ARG A 171 -11.01 5.44 -2.75
CA ARG A 171 -11.40 4.13 -3.33
C ARG A 171 -11.03 3.98 -4.81
N SER A 172 -10.03 4.75 -5.26
CA SER A 172 -9.57 4.65 -6.65
C SER A 172 -9.09 3.23 -6.96
N LYS A 173 -9.23 2.82 -8.22
CA LYS A 173 -8.90 1.44 -8.62
C LYS A 173 -7.40 1.17 -8.69
N ASN A 174 -6.59 2.21 -8.78
CA ASN A 174 -5.13 2.15 -8.85
C ASN A 174 -4.44 2.31 -7.49
N VAL A 175 -5.09 2.91 -6.49
CA VAL A 175 -4.47 3.20 -5.18
C VAL A 175 -5.33 2.70 -4.03
N GLY A 176 -6.48 3.32 -3.78
CA GLY A 176 -7.27 3.06 -2.58
C GLY A 176 -7.79 1.61 -2.46
N MET A 177 -8.35 1.07 -3.54
CA MET A 177 -8.84 -0.32 -3.55
C MET A 177 -7.69 -1.34 -3.38
N PRO A 178 -6.58 -1.30 -4.15
CA PRO A 178 -5.46 -2.22 -3.95
C PRO A 178 -4.83 -2.15 -2.55
N ILE A 179 -4.67 -0.95 -1.98
CA ILE A 179 -4.19 -0.78 -0.60
C ILE A 179 -5.11 -1.51 0.38
N SER A 180 -6.42 -1.32 0.23
CA SER A 180 -7.42 -1.97 1.08
C SER A 180 -7.36 -3.50 0.96
N MET A 181 -7.17 -4.02 -0.26
CA MET A 181 -7.02 -5.46 -0.50
C MET A 181 -5.77 -6.02 0.18
N LEU A 182 -4.62 -5.35 0.08
CA LEU A 182 -3.39 -5.80 0.74
C LEU A 182 -3.51 -5.86 2.26
N LEU A 183 -4.20 -4.89 2.86
CA LEU A 183 -4.22 -4.73 4.32
C LEU A 183 -5.24 -5.63 5.02
N HIS A 184 -6.39 -5.91 4.42
CA HIS A 184 -7.44 -6.69 5.10
C HIS A 184 -7.31 -8.21 4.98
N THR A 185 -6.59 -8.67 3.97
CA THR A 185 -6.51 -10.07 3.56
C THR A 185 -5.66 -10.90 4.51
N ASP A 186 -5.83 -12.23 4.42
CA ASP A 186 -5.21 -13.20 5.31
C ASP A 186 -3.69 -13.26 5.12
N GLY A 187 -2.93 -13.15 6.20
CA GLY A 187 -1.47 -13.30 6.21
C GLY A 187 -0.97 -14.71 5.85
N GLY A 188 -1.84 -15.73 5.92
CA GLY A 188 -1.54 -17.13 5.60
C GLY A 188 -1.76 -17.54 4.14
N HIS A 189 -2.28 -16.65 3.29
CA HIS A 189 -2.52 -16.94 1.86
C HIS A 189 -1.23 -16.88 1.01
N GLU A 190 -1.33 -17.37 -0.24
CA GLU A 190 -0.20 -17.45 -1.19
C GLU A 190 0.53 -16.11 -1.35
N ARG A 191 -0.23 -15.01 -1.40
CA ARG A 191 0.26 -13.65 -1.21
C ARG A 191 -0.19 -13.18 0.18
N PRO A 192 0.69 -13.14 1.19
CA PRO A 192 0.35 -12.73 2.55
C PRO A 192 -0.25 -11.33 2.63
N GLY A 193 -1.45 -11.21 3.19
CA GLY A 193 -2.11 -9.95 3.55
C GLY A 193 -1.66 -9.39 4.90
N GLY A 194 -2.49 -8.51 5.46
CA GLY A 194 -2.19 -7.76 6.69
C GLY A 194 -3.08 -8.05 7.87
N ASP A 195 -4.12 -8.86 7.71
CA ASP A 195 -5.07 -9.23 8.77
C ASP A 195 -5.65 -8.02 9.52
N ALA A 196 -5.78 -6.88 8.84
CA ALA A 196 -6.31 -5.66 9.41
C ALA A 196 -7.84 -5.56 9.23
N THR A 197 -8.51 -4.90 10.17
CA THR A 197 -9.90 -4.48 9.96
C THR A 197 -9.90 -3.17 9.17
N VAL A 198 -10.20 -3.24 7.87
CA VAL A 198 -10.11 -2.08 6.96
C VAL A 198 -11.49 -1.44 6.73
N THR A 199 -11.58 -0.13 6.97
CA THR A 199 -12.70 0.72 6.56
C THR A 199 -12.30 1.58 5.35
N ILE A 200 -13.10 1.54 4.28
CA ILE A 200 -12.88 2.35 3.08
C ILE A 200 -13.83 3.55 3.10
N THR A 201 -13.30 4.76 3.02
CA THR A 201 -14.08 6.00 2.88
C THR A 201 -13.88 6.63 1.51
N HIS A 202 -14.83 7.47 1.09
CA HIS A 202 -14.82 8.07 -0.25
C HIS A 202 -15.59 9.39 -0.29
N ARG A 203 -15.68 10.01 -1.47
CA ARG A 203 -16.36 11.30 -1.72
C ARG A 203 -17.82 11.44 -1.25
N TYR A 204 -18.46 10.35 -0.83
CA TYR A 204 -19.84 10.36 -0.32
C TYR A 204 -19.91 9.96 1.16
N THR A 205 -18.77 9.70 1.80
CA THR A 205 -18.70 9.51 3.24
C THR A 205 -18.85 10.90 3.87
N PRO A 206 -19.88 11.15 4.70
CA PRO A 206 -20.01 12.41 5.42
C PRO A 206 -18.79 12.67 6.30
N LYS A 207 -18.47 13.94 6.54
CA LYS A 207 -17.27 14.32 7.31
C LYS A 207 -17.32 13.76 8.74
N GLU A 208 -18.51 13.72 9.34
CA GLU A 208 -18.75 13.18 10.67
C GLU A 208 -18.41 11.68 10.72
N GLN A 209 -18.83 10.92 9.69
CA GLN A 209 -18.51 9.50 9.59
C GLN A 209 -17.02 9.26 9.34
N LEU A 210 -16.40 10.05 8.46
CA LEU A 210 -14.96 10.00 8.22
C LEU A 210 -14.18 10.22 9.54
N MET A 211 -14.60 11.21 10.34
CA MET A 211 -13.98 11.52 11.63
C MET A 211 -14.11 10.35 12.63
N ILE A 212 -15.31 9.77 12.76
CA ILE A 212 -15.55 8.62 13.65
C ILE A 212 -14.57 7.48 13.32
N HIS A 213 -14.49 7.08 12.05
CA HIS A 213 -13.63 5.97 11.65
C HIS A 213 -12.14 6.29 11.82
N THR A 214 -11.70 7.50 11.45
CA THR A 214 -10.29 7.90 11.57
C THR A 214 -9.83 8.03 13.03
N GLN A 215 -10.73 8.40 13.95
CA GLN A 215 -10.44 8.43 15.39
C GLN A 215 -10.31 7.05 16.02
N LEU A 216 -10.91 6.02 15.41
CA LEU A 216 -10.78 4.62 15.85
C LEU A 216 -9.57 3.90 15.22
N ALA A 217 -8.99 4.47 14.17
CA ALA A 217 -7.95 3.84 13.37
C ALA A 217 -6.59 3.86 14.07
N ASP A 218 -5.89 2.72 14.02
CA ASP A 218 -4.47 2.62 14.34
C ASP A 218 -3.60 3.08 13.16
N ILE A 219 -4.10 2.93 11.92
CA ILE A 219 -3.43 3.37 10.70
C ILE A 219 -4.43 4.13 9.83
N VAL A 220 -4.08 5.33 9.40
CA VAL A 220 -4.85 6.13 8.44
C VAL A 220 -4.03 6.30 7.17
N ILE A 221 -4.58 5.86 6.04
CA ILE A 221 -3.96 5.98 4.72
C ILE A 221 -4.83 6.90 3.88
N VAL A 222 -4.26 7.99 3.35
CA VAL A 222 -5.02 9.06 2.70
C VAL A 222 -4.60 9.18 1.23
N ALA A 223 -5.55 8.96 0.33
CA ALA A 223 -5.38 8.95 -1.12
C ALA A 223 -6.60 9.58 -1.82
N ALA A 224 -7.02 10.75 -1.35
CA ALA A 224 -8.22 11.45 -1.80
C ALA A 224 -7.94 12.57 -2.81
N GLY A 225 -6.73 13.14 -2.80
CA GLY A 225 -6.37 14.30 -3.62
C GLY A 225 -7.11 15.56 -3.18
N ILE A 226 -7.19 15.79 -1.87
CA ILE A 226 -7.83 16.95 -1.25
C ILE A 226 -6.88 17.49 -0.17
N PRO A 227 -6.25 18.67 -0.38
CA PRO A 227 -5.33 19.25 0.59
C PRO A 227 -5.98 19.43 1.96
N LYS A 228 -5.26 19.05 3.02
CA LYS A 228 -5.69 19.22 4.42
C LYS A 228 -7.06 18.59 4.73
N LEU A 229 -7.44 17.53 4.01
CA LEU A 229 -8.64 16.75 4.32
C LEU A 229 -8.57 16.12 5.71
N ILE A 230 -7.39 15.63 6.10
CA ILE A 230 -7.17 14.98 7.39
C ILE A 230 -6.45 15.92 8.35
N THR A 231 -7.12 16.22 9.45
CA THR A 231 -6.69 17.15 10.50
C THR A 231 -6.39 16.44 11.82
N SER A 232 -5.72 17.13 12.74
CA SER A 232 -5.23 16.54 14.01
C SER A 232 -6.36 16.02 14.93
N ASP A 233 -7.54 16.65 14.93
CA ASP A 233 -8.70 16.20 15.69
C ASP A 233 -9.26 14.84 15.21
N MET A 234 -9.02 14.48 13.95
CA MET A 234 -9.47 13.23 13.35
C MET A 234 -8.56 12.03 13.68
N ILE A 235 -7.32 12.27 14.14
CA ILE A 235 -6.31 11.22 14.28
C ILE A 235 -6.29 10.66 15.71
N LYS A 236 -6.31 9.34 15.87
CA LYS A 236 -6.05 8.70 17.18
C LYS A 236 -4.62 9.00 17.66
N ARG A 237 -4.43 9.30 18.95
CA ARG A 237 -3.09 9.46 19.52
C ARG A 237 -2.27 8.18 19.32
N GLY A 238 -1.07 8.33 18.76
CA GLY A 238 -0.19 7.20 18.47
C GLY A 238 -0.52 6.42 17.20
N ALA A 239 -1.48 6.85 16.38
CA ALA A 239 -1.73 6.23 15.08
C ALA A 239 -0.59 6.48 14.08
N ALA A 240 -0.47 5.62 13.08
CA ALA A 240 0.36 5.85 11.91
C ALA A 240 -0.45 6.53 10.81
N VAL A 241 0.12 7.55 10.16
CA VAL A 241 -0.53 8.29 9.08
C VAL A 241 0.31 8.23 7.81
N ILE A 242 -0.25 7.67 6.74
CA ILE A 242 0.41 7.53 5.43
C ILE A 242 -0.33 8.40 4.42
N ASP A 243 0.29 9.51 4.05
CA ASP A 243 -0.20 10.46 3.07
C ASP A 243 0.29 10.09 1.66
N VAL A 244 -0.63 9.56 0.87
CA VAL A 244 -0.46 9.19 -0.54
C VAL A 244 -0.91 10.33 -1.46
N GLY A 245 -1.66 11.29 -0.93
CA GLY A 245 -2.22 12.41 -1.67
C GLY A 245 -1.16 13.27 -2.35
N ILE A 246 -1.47 13.74 -3.55
CA ILE A 246 -0.62 14.62 -4.32
C ILE A 246 -1.47 15.77 -4.83
N ASN A 247 -1.20 16.96 -4.34
CA ASN A 247 -1.89 18.18 -4.73
C ASN A 247 -0.88 19.26 -5.11
N HIS A 248 -1.19 20.01 -6.16
CA HIS A 248 -0.40 21.15 -6.59
C HIS A 248 -1.13 22.43 -6.13
N ILE A 249 -0.50 23.17 -5.21
CA ILE A 249 -0.99 24.47 -4.77
C ILE A 249 -0.04 25.55 -5.28
N ASN A 250 -0.57 26.70 -5.67
CA ASN A 250 0.26 27.85 -6.01
C ASN A 250 0.57 28.61 -4.73
N ASP A 251 1.85 28.84 -4.48
CA ASP A 251 2.30 29.73 -3.43
C ASP A 251 1.88 31.17 -3.79
N PRO A 252 1.00 31.82 -3.00
CA PRO A 252 0.52 33.16 -3.31
C PRO A 252 1.63 34.23 -3.23
N VAL A 253 2.74 33.94 -2.54
CA VAL A 253 3.87 34.87 -2.37
C VAL A 253 4.90 34.67 -3.47
N THR A 254 5.29 33.42 -3.75
CA THR A 254 6.38 33.14 -4.70
C THR A 254 5.89 32.84 -6.13
N GLY A 255 4.59 32.60 -6.32
CA GLY A 255 4.00 32.15 -7.58
C GLY A 255 4.41 30.74 -7.99
N LYS A 256 5.27 30.07 -7.21
CA LYS A 256 5.74 28.72 -7.51
C LYS A 256 4.68 27.69 -7.11
N THR A 257 4.53 26.67 -7.93
CA THR A 257 3.70 25.52 -7.58
C THR A 257 4.44 24.66 -6.54
N LYS A 258 3.78 24.42 -5.40
CA LYS A 258 4.24 23.55 -4.32
C LYS A 258 3.42 22.28 -4.31
N LEU A 259 4.10 21.15 -4.09
CA LEU A 259 3.46 19.87 -3.85
C LEU A 259 3.08 19.73 -2.38
N VAL A 260 1.83 19.40 -2.10
CA VAL A 260 1.31 19.14 -0.75
C VAL A 260 0.45 17.87 -0.75
N GLY A 261 0.38 17.21 0.40
CA GLY A 261 -0.44 16.02 0.59
C GLY A 261 -1.86 16.33 1.01
N ASP A 262 -2.59 15.30 1.41
CA ASP A 262 -3.97 15.39 1.89
C ASP A 262 -4.05 15.64 3.40
N VAL A 263 -2.93 15.54 4.12
CA VAL A 263 -2.87 15.65 5.58
C VAL A 263 -2.37 17.04 6.00
N ASP A 264 -2.96 17.60 7.06
CA ASP A 264 -2.40 18.75 7.76
C ASP A 264 -1.15 18.34 8.57
N PHE A 265 -0.03 18.18 7.86
CA PHE A 265 1.17 17.51 8.33
C PHE A 265 1.70 18.05 9.67
N GLU A 266 1.79 19.37 9.83
CA GLU A 266 2.37 20.00 11.02
C GLU A 266 1.54 19.71 12.29
N GLU A 267 0.22 19.72 12.19
CA GLU A 267 -0.65 19.47 13.35
C GLU A 267 -0.84 17.97 13.62
N VAL A 268 -0.86 17.14 12.57
CA VAL A 268 -1.00 15.68 12.72
C VAL A 268 0.29 15.05 13.26
N LYS A 269 1.46 15.58 12.87
CA LYS A 269 2.77 15.14 13.39
C LYS A 269 2.84 15.23 14.93
N LYS A 270 2.13 16.16 15.56
CA LYS A 270 2.11 16.31 17.04
C LYS A 270 1.29 15.22 17.76
N LYS A 271 0.52 14.41 17.03
CA LYS A 271 -0.42 13.42 17.59
C LYS A 271 -0.14 11.98 17.15
N ALA A 272 0.29 11.80 15.90
CA ALA A 272 0.64 10.51 15.33
C ALA A 272 1.93 9.94 15.95
N SER A 273 2.12 8.61 15.88
CA SER A 273 3.41 7.96 16.18
C SER A 273 4.31 7.93 14.95
N PHE A 274 3.71 7.80 13.76
CA PHE A 274 4.38 7.80 12.47
C PHE A 274 3.63 8.69 11.47
N ILE A 275 4.38 9.39 10.62
CA ILE A 275 3.78 10.18 9.53
C ILE A 275 4.69 10.19 8.30
N THR A 276 4.13 10.03 7.10
CA THR A 276 4.87 10.24 5.85
C THR A 276 4.71 11.68 5.35
N PRO A 277 5.79 12.36 4.92
CA PRO A 277 5.69 13.71 4.36
C PRO A 277 5.29 13.69 2.88
N VAL A 278 4.72 14.79 2.40
CA VAL A 278 4.55 15.06 0.97
C VAL A 278 5.19 16.43 0.67
N PRO A 279 6.24 16.50 -0.19
CA PRO A 279 6.91 15.41 -0.89
C PRO A 279 7.88 14.58 -0.02
N GLY A 280 8.24 13.39 -0.49
CA GLY A 280 9.33 12.58 0.08
C GLY A 280 8.90 11.36 0.89
N GLY A 281 7.59 11.12 1.02
CA GLY A 281 6.99 9.91 1.56
C GLY A 281 6.72 8.88 0.47
N VAL A 282 5.45 8.69 0.10
CA VAL A 282 5.03 7.57 -0.76
C VAL A 282 5.57 7.68 -2.20
N GLY A 283 5.67 8.89 -2.77
CA GLY A 283 6.09 9.10 -4.17
C GLY A 283 7.41 8.42 -4.56
N PRO A 284 8.54 8.66 -3.87
CA PRO A 284 9.79 7.96 -4.12
C PRO A 284 9.68 6.43 -4.02
N MET A 285 8.87 5.93 -3.07
CA MET A 285 8.63 4.50 -2.91
C MET A 285 7.83 3.92 -4.08
N THR A 286 6.85 4.65 -4.62
CA THR A 286 6.11 4.23 -5.83
C THR A 286 7.08 3.95 -6.98
N VAL A 287 8.05 4.84 -7.22
CA VAL A 287 9.06 4.64 -8.27
C VAL A 287 9.93 3.41 -8.00
N ALA A 288 10.41 3.25 -6.76
CA ALA A 288 11.22 2.08 -6.40
C ALA A 288 10.44 0.76 -6.58
N MET A 289 9.16 0.74 -6.25
CA MET A 289 8.31 -0.45 -6.42
C MET A 289 7.96 -0.73 -7.88
N LEU A 290 7.84 0.29 -8.73
CA LEU A 290 7.71 0.10 -10.18
C LEU A 290 8.97 -0.58 -10.77
N LEU A 291 10.15 -0.16 -10.34
CA LEU A 291 11.42 -0.80 -10.73
C LEU A 291 11.49 -2.25 -10.21
N LYS A 292 11.03 -2.50 -8.98
CA LYS A 292 10.93 -3.85 -8.43
C LYS A 292 10.00 -4.73 -9.25
N ASN A 293 8.83 -4.23 -9.65
CA ASN A 293 7.90 -4.93 -10.52
C ASN A 293 8.51 -5.23 -11.90
N THR A 294 9.29 -4.29 -12.44
CA THR A 294 10.03 -4.51 -13.69
C THR A 294 11.02 -5.67 -13.59
N LEU A 295 11.74 -5.75 -12.47
CA LEU A 295 12.66 -6.85 -12.21
C LEU A 295 11.92 -8.20 -12.04
N ILE A 296 10.80 -8.20 -11.30
CA ILE A 296 9.92 -9.36 -11.13
C ILE A 296 9.43 -9.88 -12.49
N ALA A 297 8.97 -8.97 -13.36
CA ALA A 297 8.51 -9.30 -14.71
C ALA A 297 9.65 -9.85 -15.58
N ALA A 298 10.82 -9.21 -15.56
CA ALA A 298 11.99 -9.66 -16.33
C ALA A 298 12.46 -11.07 -15.91
N LYS A 299 12.37 -11.37 -14.62
CA LYS A 299 12.73 -12.67 -14.03
C LYS A 299 11.63 -13.72 -14.11
N LYS A 300 10.42 -13.37 -14.58
CA LYS A 300 9.29 -14.29 -14.67
C LYS A 300 8.96 -14.98 -13.35
N LEU A 301 8.97 -14.22 -12.25
CA LEU A 301 8.77 -14.78 -10.91
C LEU A 301 7.30 -15.08 -10.58
N ILE A 302 6.36 -14.58 -11.38
CA ILE A 302 4.91 -14.74 -11.18
C ILE A 302 4.27 -15.54 -12.32
N TYR A 303 4.73 -15.32 -13.56
CA TYR A 303 4.18 -15.86 -14.80
C TYR A 303 5.22 -16.64 -15.58
#